data_AF-A0A9E3TTX5-F1
#
_entry.id   AF-A0A9E3TTX5-F1
#
_cell.length_a   1.000
_cell.length_b   1.000
_cell.length_c   1.000
_cell.angle_alpha   90.00
_cell.angle_beta   90.00
_cell.angle_gamma   90.00
#
_symmetry.space_group_name_H-M   'P 1'
#
loop_
_entity.id
_entity.type
_entity.pdbx_description
1 polymer ?
#
loop_
_entity_poly.entity_id
_entity_poly.type
_entity_poly.pdbx_seq_one_letter_code
_entity_poly.pdbx_strand_id
1 'polypeptide(L)' 'MTELTPDKLYVQLSASQTRKRLKGHGLGVKRVEAVDRKQCVVVHTATGDHLRELRSLFAGLLQSQSPQMDAEQGEQASG' A
#
# COMPACT_ATOMS: atom_id res chain seq x y z
N MET A 1 21.90 1.64 -6.90
CA MET A 1 20.60 1.38 -7.55
C MET A 1 19.58 1.30 -6.44
N THR A 2 18.67 2.27 -6.34
CA THR A 2 17.68 2.31 -5.25
C THR A 2 16.79 1.08 -5.36
N GLU A 3 16.82 0.22 -4.35
CA GLU A 3 15.89 -0.88 -4.20
C GLU A 3 14.49 -0.27 -4.09
N LEU A 4 13.69 -0.30 -5.17
CA LEU A 4 12.29 0.11 -5.10
C LEU A 4 11.55 -0.94 -4.27
N THR A 5 11.52 -0.74 -2.96
CA THR A 5 10.65 -1.49 -2.07
C THR A 5 9.22 -1.25 -2.54
N PRO A 6 8.48 -2.29 -2.95
CA PRO A 6 7.14 -2.12 -3.44
C PRO A 6 6.23 -1.60 -2.31
N ASP A 7 5.49 -0.53 -2.60
CA ASP A 7 4.54 0.06 -1.69
C ASP A 7 3.44 -0.93 -1.31
N LYS A 8 2.97 -0.80 -0.06
CA LYS A 8 1.94 -1.65 0.51
C LYS A 8 0.74 -0.80 0.89
N LEU A 9 -0.42 -1.13 0.34
CA LEU A 9 -1.67 -0.47 0.67
C LEU A 9 -2.54 -1.40 1.52
N TYR A 10 -2.87 -0.97 2.73
CA TYR A 10 -3.70 -1.75 3.65
C TYR A 10 -5.16 -1.37 3.43
N VAL A 11 -5.99 -2.40 3.21
CA VAL A 11 -7.39 -2.23 2.87
C VAL A 11 -8.25 -3.08 3.77
N GLN A 12 -9.36 -2.49 4.23
CA GLN A 12 -10.33 -3.14 5.10
C GLN A 12 -11.34 -3.97 4.27
N LEU A 13 -10.79 -4.84 3.42
CA LEU A 13 -11.52 -5.81 2.61
C LEU A 13 -10.83 -7.17 2.65
N SER A 14 -11.59 -8.23 2.38
CA SER A 14 -11.00 -9.54 2.14
C SER A 14 -10.22 -9.56 0.82
N ALA A 15 -9.15 -10.35 0.74
CA ALA A 15 -8.35 -10.46 -0.49
C ALA A 15 -9.19 -10.85 -1.72
N SER A 16 -10.25 -11.64 -1.56
CA SER A 16 -11.17 -12.01 -2.64
C SER A 16 -11.99 -10.82 -3.15
N GLN A 17 -12.50 -9.97 -2.24
CA GLN A 17 -13.21 -8.75 -2.62
C GLN A 17 -12.29 -7.72 -3.27
N THR A 18 -11.06 -7.61 -2.78
CA THR A 18 -10.02 -6.74 -3.34
C THR A 18 -9.63 -7.20 -4.75
N ARG A 19 -9.38 -8.50 -4.95
CA ARG A 19 -9.11 -9.06 -6.29
C ARG A 19 -10.25 -8.81 -7.28
N LYS A 20 -11.51 -8.92 -6.84
CA LYS A 20 -12.68 -8.61 -7.69
C LYS A 20 -12.71 -7.15 -8.13
N ARG A 21 -12.39 -6.20 -7.23
CA ARG A 21 -12.32 -4.76 -7.55
C ARG A 21 -11.13 -4.40 -8.44
N LEU A 22 -10.01 -5.10 -8.30
CA LEU A 22 -8.83 -4.88 -9.13
C LEU A 22 -8.94 -5.52 -10.52
N LYS A 23 -9.91 -6.42 -10.72
CA LYS A 23 -10.09 -7.13 -11.98
C LYS A 23 -10.43 -6.11 -13.09
N GLY A 24 -9.53 -5.98 -14.06
CA GLY A 24 -9.69 -5.08 -15.21
C GLY A 24 -9.00 -3.72 -15.09
N HIS A 25 -8.43 -3.37 -13.93
CA HIS A 25 -7.85 -2.02 -13.73
C HIS A 25 -6.34 -1.92 -14.00
N GLY A 26 -5.57 -3.02 -14.00
CA GLY A 26 -4.17 -3.01 -14.48
C GLY A 26 -3.20 -2.02 -13.79
N LEU A 27 -3.51 -1.52 -12.59
CA LEU A 27 -2.84 -0.38 -11.94
C LEU A 27 -1.45 -0.66 -11.35
N GLY A 28 -0.72 -1.67 -11.86
CA GLY A 28 0.61 -2.02 -11.31
C GLY A 28 0.55 -2.73 -9.95
N VAL A 29 -0.55 -3.42 -9.64
CA VAL A 29 -0.62 -4.32 -8.48
C VAL A 29 0.19 -5.58 -8.76
N LYS A 30 1.15 -5.90 -7.89
CA LYS A 30 1.96 -7.11 -8.00
C LYS A 30 1.35 -8.30 -7.27
N ARG A 31 0.82 -8.06 -6.06
CA ARG A 31 0.24 -9.12 -5.24
C ARG A 31 -0.79 -8.56 -4.28
N VAL A 32 -1.78 -9.40 -3.94
CA VAL A 32 -2.73 -9.15 -2.85
C VAL A 32 -2.59 -10.26 -1.83
N GLU A 33 -2.25 -9.88 -0.60
CA GLU A 33 -2.05 -10.78 0.53
C GLU A 33 -3.18 -10.60 1.55
N ALA A 34 -3.79 -11.69 1.98
CA ALA A 34 -4.80 -11.66 3.02
C ALA A 34 -4.09 -11.57 4.38
N VAL A 35 -4.44 -10.55 5.17
CA VAL A 35 -3.92 -10.39 6.54
C VAL A 35 -4.92 -10.96 7.53
N ASP A 36 -6.23 -10.73 7.31
CA ASP A 36 -7.31 -11.21 8.16
C ASP A 36 -8.59 -11.50 7.32
N ARG A 37 -9.68 -11.94 7.97
CA ARG A 37 -10.99 -12.20 7.35
C ARG A 37 -11.55 -10.98 6.61
N LYS A 38 -11.27 -9.77 7.07
CA LYS A 38 -11.73 -8.50 6.46
C LYS A 38 -10.59 -7.50 6.22
N GLN A 39 -9.36 -7.98 6.13
CA GLN A 39 -8.19 -7.14 5.92
C GLN A 39 -7.23 -7.78 4.93
N CYS A 40 -6.69 -6.97 4.02
CA CYS A 40 -5.67 -7.40 3.09
C CYS A 40 -4.65 -6.29 2.83
N VAL A 41 -3.48 -6.71 2.37
CA VAL A 41 -2.42 -5.86 1.84
C VAL A 41 -2.38 -5.99 0.33
N VAL A 42 -2.38 -4.85 -0.35
CA VAL A 42 -2.13 -4.75 -1.78
C VAL A 42 -0.70 -4.25 -1.97
N VAL A 43 0.18 -5.14 -2.44
CA VAL A 43 1.55 -4.80 -2.81
C VAL A 43 1.52 -4.29 -4.24
N HIS A 44 1.94 -3.05 -4.46
CA HIS A 44 1.90 -2.41 -5.77
C HIS A 44 3.18 -1.64 -6.07
N THR A 45 3.41 -1.41 -7.36
CA THR A 45 4.40 -0.46 -7.87
C THR A 45 3.71 0.67 -8.64
N ALA A 46 2.42 0.89 -8.35
CA ALA A 46 1.64 1.99 -8.90
C ALA A 46 2.25 3.34 -8.51
N THR A 47 2.44 4.23 -9.49
CA THR A 47 2.95 5.59 -9.30
C THR A 47 2.07 6.58 -10.09
N GLY A 48 2.15 7.88 -9.76
CA GLY A 48 1.42 8.93 -10.46
C GLY A 48 -0.09 8.69 -10.51
N ASP A 49 -0.66 8.72 -11.72
CA ASP A 49 -2.09 8.53 -11.94
C ASP A 49 -2.60 7.15 -11.55
N HIS A 50 -1.82 6.08 -11.78
CA HIS A 50 -2.22 4.73 -11.37
C HIS A 50 -2.36 4.61 -9.85
N LEU A 51 -1.48 5.27 -9.09
CA LEU A 51 -1.58 5.33 -7.63
C LEU A 51 -2.86 6.06 -7.20
N ARG A 52 -3.16 7.18 -7.88
CA ARG A 52 -4.35 7.99 -7.59
C ARG A 52 -5.63 7.21 -7.87
N GLU A 53 -5.71 6.49 -8.98
CA GLU A 53 -6.82 5.60 -9.30
C GLU A 53 -6.92 4.44 -8.31
N LEU A 54 -5.80 3.82 -7.94
CA LEU A 54 -5.76 2.72 -6.98
C LEU A 54 -6.30 3.17 -5.62
N ARG A 55 -5.85 4.33 -5.14
CA ARG A 55 -6.37 4.94 -3.90
C ARG A 55 -7.84 5.29 -4.02
N SER A 56 -8.29 5.76 -5.18
CA SER A 56 -9.70 6.11 -5.42
C SER A 56 -10.60 4.88 -5.41
N LEU A 57 -10.18 3.75 -5.99
CA LEU A 57 -10.91 2.48 -5.95
C LEU A 57 -11.18 1.98 -4.53
N PHE A 58 -10.29 2.33 -3.59
CA PHE A 58 -10.40 1.96 -2.19
C PHE A 58 -10.68 3.15 -1.27
N ALA A 59 -11.11 4.29 -1.80
CA ALA A 59 -11.45 5.46 -1.01
C ALA A 59 -12.51 5.08 0.05
N GLY A 60 -12.24 5.37 1.32
CA GLY A 60 -13.08 4.99 2.45
C GLY A 60 -12.82 3.59 3.03
N LEU A 61 -11.96 2.77 2.41
CA LEU A 61 -11.54 1.45 2.88
C LEU A 61 -10.03 1.38 3.18
N LEU A 62 -9.30 2.43 2.84
CA LEU A 62 -7.89 2.59 3.18
C LEU A 62 -7.74 2.66 4.70
N GLN A 63 -6.94 1.77 5.25
CA GLN A 63 -6.48 1.97 6.62
C GLN A 63 -5.35 2.99 6.57
N SER A 64 -5.39 3.96 7.48
CA SER A 64 -4.29 4.87 7.73
C SER A 64 -3.05 4.02 8.06
N GLN A 65 -2.24 3.74 7.05
CA GLN A 65 -0.91 3.26 7.28
C GLN A 65 -0.21 4.47 7.88
N SER A 66 -0.14 4.52 9.21
CA SER A 66 0.74 5.46 9.88
C SER A 66 2.09 5.28 9.19
N PRO A 67 2.65 6.32 8.55
CA PRO A 67 4.02 6.24 8.12
C PRO A 67 4.78 5.91 9.40
N GLN A 68 5.31 4.69 9.46
CA GLN A 68 6.24 4.32 10.50
C GLN A 68 7.42 5.24 10.22
N MET A 69 7.44 6.36 10.92
CA MET A 69 8.58 7.25 10.97
C MET A 69 9.69 6.37 11.51
N ASP A 70 10.57 5.92 10.61
CA ASP A 70 11.91 5.52 10.97
C ASP A 70 12.56 6.78 11.56
N ALA A 71 12.32 6.95 12.86
CA ALA A 71 13.05 7.84 13.73
C ALA A 71 14.45 7.25 13.86
N GLU A 72 15.29 7.50 12.87
CA GLU A 72 16.73 7.39 13.07
C GLU A 72 17.16 8.66 13.80
N GLN A 73 17.03 8.60 15.14
CA GLN A 73 17.69 9.51 16.05
C GLN A 73 19.20 9.26 15.92
N GLY A 74 19.92 10.23 15.38
CA GLY A 74 21.37 10.16 15.33
C GLY A 74 21.99 11.39 14.67
N GLU A 75 22.17 12.45 15.44
CA GLU A 75 23.53 13.01 15.56
C GLU A 75 23.58 13.83 16.85
N GLN A 76 24.27 13.26 17.83
CA GLN A 76 24.53 13.89 19.12
C GLN A 76 25.57 15.00 18.92
N ALA A 77 25.42 16.04 19.73
CA ALA A 77 26.34 17.15 19.85
C ALA A 77 27.81 16.68 19.95
N SER A 78 28.70 17.37 19.22
CA SER A 78 30.13 17.44 19.53
C SER A 78 30.72 18.66 18.84
N GLY A 79 31.28 19.59 19.61
CA GLY A 79 32.08 20.71 19.12
C GLY A 79 31.85 22.01 19.87
#